data_AF-A7EG28-F1
#
_entry.id   AF-A7EG28-F1
#
_cell.length_a   1.000
_cell.length_b   1.000
_cell.length_c   1.000
_cell.angle_alpha   90.00
_cell.angle_beta   90.00
_cell.angle_gamma   90.00
#
_symmetry.space_group_name_H-M   'P 1'
#
loop_
_entity.id
_entity.type
_entity.pdbx_description
1 polymer ?
#
loop_
_entity_poly.entity_id
_entity_poly.type
_entity_poly.pdbx_seq_one_letter_code
_entity_poly.pdbx_strand_id
1 'polypeptide(L)'
;MQGPTIAFNVRNSFGAWVTNIEFERLASIRNYHIRTGGLCNPGGVASALDLQPWETKRNFSAGLRCGGETDIYAGKITGMIRVSLGAMSTMSDVESFLSFMEEFFVDQIAVSSTNEDTATPRSVDMYVESLTIYPIKSCGGFEIPKETSWEVRPEGLAWDREWCLVHQGTGQALSQKCYPQMALIKPAIDFDLGLLKIRYRGSNSSSPADEINVPLSSDPSFYKTPNNIHSLSSRVCGDAIVAQTYSDHKINDFFSKILGVPCVLARFPAGGSGPSSRHTKAHMRKHQEVKRLVTNEKSSTDSSLSPPTPPDSDSENRKRPILLSNESPILAINRSSIDMLNEEIAKSGGKIASASVFRGNIILASTESNDRQHSYSEDHWRTLRIGSETYQMLGSCRRCHMICVDQDTAEKNEEPFVTLAKTQPVQKASESVGSR
;
A
#
# COMPACT_ATOMS: atom_id res chain seq x y z
N MET A 1 -40.93 -1.62 -5.01
CA MET A 1 -40.92 -0.87 -3.74
C MET A 1 -39.48 -0.75 -3.29
N GLN A 2 -39.00 0.46 -2.98
CA GLN A 2 -37.68 0.65 -2.37
C GLN A 2 -37.83 0.28 -0.89
N GLY A 3 -37.17 -0.79 -0.46
CA GLY A 3 -37.21 -1.20 0.95
C GLY A 3 -36.36 -0.28 1.85
N PRO A 4 -36.39 -0.51 3.17
CA PRO A 4 -35.70 0.35 4.12
C PRO A 4 -34.20 0.37 3.83
N THR A 5 -33.60 1.55 4.02
CA THR A 5 -32.18 1.77 3.75
C THR A 5 -31.53 2.40 4.96
N ILE A 6 -30.42 1.81 5.41
CA ILE A 6 -29.62 2.27 6.54
C ILE A 6 -28.33 2.86 5.99
N ALA A 7 -28.01 4.06 6.45
CA ALA A 7 -26.81 4.80 6.10
C ALA A 7 -25.93 4.96 7.34
N PHE A 8 -24.66 4.55 7.26
CA PHE A 8 -23.74 4.63 8.39
C PHE A 8 -22.28 4.70 7.94
N ASN A 9 -21.40 4.95 8.90
CA ASN A 9 -19.96 4.77 8.80
C ASN A 9 -19.50 4.02 10.05
N VAL A 10 -18.36 3.34 9.96
CA VAL A 10 -17.82 2.53 11.05
C VAL A 10 -16.60 3.21 11.64
N ARG A 11 -16.54 3.26 12.97
CA ARG A 11 -15.34 3.63 13.73
C ARG A 11 -14.93 2.45 14.59
N ASN A 12 -13.62 2.27 14.76
CA ASN A 12 -13.11 1.34 15.76
C ASN A 12 -13.24 1.93 17.18
N SER A 13 -12.91 1.14 18.21
CA SER A 13 -12.95 1.57 19.62
C SER A 13 -12.05 2.79 19.92
N PHE A 14 -11.07 3.10 19.07
CA PHE A 14 -10.16 4.24 19.19
C PHE A 14 -10.67 5.50 18.47
N GLY A 15 -11.87 5.45 17.89
CA GLY A 15 -12.47 6.57 17.16
C GLY A 15 -11.90 6.81 15.76
N ALA A 16 -11.02 5.93 15.25
CA ALA A 16 -10.52 5.99 13.89
C ALA A 16 -11.58 5.45 12.91
N TRP A 17 -11.71 6.11 11.76
CA TRP A 17 -12.63 5.70 10.70
C TRP A 17 -12.12 4.44 9.98
N VAL A 18 -13.02 3.47 9.78
CA VAL A 18 -12.85 2.37 8.83
C VAL A 18 -13.15 2.88 7.43
N THR A 19 -12.35 2.48 6.44
CA THR A 19 -12.57 2.92 5.06
C THR A 19 -13.83 2.25 4.50
N ASN A 20 -14.65 3.03 3.79
CA ASN A 20 -15.82 2.50 3.08
C ASN A 20 -15.41 1.46 2.03
N ILE A 21 -14.24 1.64 1.41
CA ILE A 21 -13.70 0.71 0.40
C ILE A 21 -13.35 -0.65 1.03
N GLU A 22 -12.74 -0.66 2.21
CA GLU A 22 -12.45 -1.89 2.95
C GLU A 22 -13.74 -2.59 3.38
N PHE A 23 -14.71 -1.82 3.89
CA PHE A 23 -16.02 -2.34 4.25
C PHE A 23 -16.72 -3.01 3.07
N GLU A 24 -16.81 -2.32 1.92
CA GLU A 24 -17.43 -2.85 0.69
C GLU A 24 -16.77 -4.15 0.22
N ARG A 25 -15.45 -4.26 0.37
CA ARG A 25 -14.70 -5.45 -0.01
C ARG A 25 -14.97 -6.62 0.91
N LEU A 26 -14.91 -6.41 2.23
CA LEU A 26 -15.21 -7.46 3.21
C LEU A 26 -16.66 -7.93 3.08
N ALA A 27 -17.58 -6.98 2.83
CA ALA A 27 -18.97 -7.28 2.53
C ALA A 27 -19.09 -8.15 1.27
N SER A 28 -18.40 -7.80 0.18
CA SER A 28 -18.42 -8.56 -1.08
C SER A 28 -17.89 -9.98 -0.91
N ILE A 29 -16.83 -10.16 -0.12
CA ILE A 29 -16.27 -11.49 0.23
C ILE A 29 -17.31 -12.34 0.98
N ARG A 30 -18.11 -11.73 1.85
CA ARG A 30 -19.24 -12.39 2.52
C ARG A 30 -20.53 -12.40 1.71
N ASN A 31 -20.44 -12.18 0.40
CA ASN A 31 -21.55 -12.16 -0.55
C ASN A 31 -22.64 -11.11 -0.25
N TYR A 32 -22.27 -10.01 0.42
CA TYR A 32 -23.14 -8.84 0.55
C TYR A 32 -22.81 -7.79 -0.53
N HIS A 33 -23.83 -7.37 -1.27
CA HIS A 33 -23.73 -6.30 -2.25
C HIS A 33 -24.18 -4.98 -1.65
N ILE A 34 -23.22 -4.23 -1.11
CA ILE A 34 -23.46 -2.96 -0.40
C ILE A 34 -22.97 -1.80 -1.28
N ARG A 35 -23.62 -0.63 -1.18
CA ARG A 35 -23.20 0.56 -1.92
C ARG A 35 -22.44 1.50 -1.00
N THR A 36 -21.30 1.98 -1.47
CA THR A 36 -20.50 2.97 -0.73
C THR A 36 -20.12 4.19 -1.58
N GLY A 37 -19.61 5.23 -0.91
CA GLY A 37 -19.02 6.40 -1.56
C GLY A 37 -19.83 7.69 -1.37
N GLY A 38 -19.64 8.65 -2.29
CA GLY A 38 -20.28 9.97 -2.24
C GLY A 38 -21.75 10.01 -2.69
N LEU A 39 -22.31 8.85 -3.04
CA LEU A 39 -23.69 8.63 -3.52
C LEU A 39 -24.18 9.63 -4.60
N CYS A 40 -23.26 10.15 -5.42
CA CYS A 40 -23.52 11.20 -6.41
C CYS A 40 -24.17 12.48 -5.84
N ASN A 41 -24.14 12.68 -4.53
CA ASN A 41 -24.67 13.86 -3.85
C ASN A 41 -23.61 14.43 -2.89
N PRO A 42 -22.60 15.15 -3.41
CA PRO A 42 -21.52 15.68 -2.59
C PRO A 42 -21.99 16.68 -1.53
N GLY A 43 -23.07 17.42 -1.80
CA GLY A 43 -23.66 18.33 -0.82
C GLY A 43 -24.33 17.60 0.35
N GLY A 44 -25.07 16.52 0.05
CA GLY A 44 -25.67 15.67 1.08
C GLY A 44 -24.63 14.99 1.97
N VAL A 45 -23.55 14.49 1.36
CA VAL A 45 -22.43 13.88 2.10
C VAL A 45 -21.69 14.92 2.93
N ALA A 46 -21.42 16.12 2.38
CA ALA A 46 -20.78 17.19 3.13
C ALA A 46 -21.62 17.63 4.35
N SER A 47 -22.94 17.72 4.19
CA SER A 47 -23.85 18.03 5.29
C SER A 47 -23.87 16.91 6.34
N ALA A 48 -24.01 15.66 5.93
CA ALA A 48 -24.10 14.51 6.84
C ALA A 48 -22.79 14.23 7.61
N LEU A 49 -21.64 14.56 7.02
CA LEU A 49 -20.31 14.32 7.61
C LEU A 49 -19.65 15.59 8.18
N ASP A 50 -20.40 16.70 8.23
CA ASP A 50 -19.91 18.02 8.69
C ASP A 50 -18.58 18.44 8.02
N LEU A 51 -18.55 18.29 6.69
CA LEU A 51 -17.46 18.79 5.85
C LEU A 51 -17.70 20.26 5.53
N GLN A 52 -16.76 21.10 5.94
CA GLN A 52 -16.81 22.52 5.67
C GLN A 52 -16.58 22.78 4.17
N PRO A 53 -17.13 23.86 3.60
CA PRO A 53 -17.01 24.16 2.17
C PRO A 53 -15.55 24.21 1.67
N TRP A 54 -14.62 24.68 2.51
CA TRP A 54 -13.20 24.72 2.19
C TRP A 54 -12.56 23.31 2.18
N GLU A 55 -13.01 22.39 3.05
CA GLU A 55 -12.55 21.00 3.07
C GLU A 55 -12.98 20.29 1.79
N THR A 56 -14.22 20.47 1.35
CA THR A 56 -14.72 19.90 0.09
C THR A 56 -13.94 20.41 -1.12
N LYS A 57 -13.63 21.71 -1.17
CA LYS A 57 -12.77 22.29 -2.23
C LYS A 57 -11.36 21.74 -2.18
N ARG A 58 -10.73 21.67 -1.00
CA ARG A 58 -9.40 21.08 -0.80
C ARG A 58 -9.37 19.62 -1.27
N ASN A 59 -10.35 18.83 -0.85
CA ASN A 59 -10.47 17.43 -1.21
C ASN A 59 -10.60 17.25 -2.74
N PHE A 60 -11.43 18.07 -3.39
CA PHE A 60 -11.57 18.06 -4.84
C PHE A 60 -10.27 18.41 -5.57
N SER A 61 -9.56 19.45 -5.10
CA SER A 61 -8.26 19.88 -5.65
C SER A 61 -7.16 18.83 -5.44
N ALA A 62 -7.22 18.07 -4.33
CA ALA A 62 -6.34 16.94 -4.05
C ALA A 62 -6.66 15.69 -4.90
N GLY A 63 -7.65 15.77 -5.80
CA GLY A 63 -8.01 14.68 -6.71
C GLY A 63 -9.05 13.71 -6.15
N LEU A 64 -9.68 13.99 -5.00
CA LEU A 64 -10.73 13.14 -4.45
C LEU A 64 -11.94 13.09 -5.41
N ARG A 65 -12.38 11.89 -5.77
CA ARG A 65 -13.53 11.63 -6.63
C ARG A 65 -14.39 10.51 -6.03
N CYS A 66 -15.67 10.48 -6.37
CA CYS A 66 -16.55 9.38 -5.97
C CYS A 66 -16.04 8.06 -6.58
N GLY A 67 -15.96 6.99 -5.78
CA GLY A 67 -15.40 5.70 -6.19
C GLY A 67 -13.87 5.69 -6.36
N GLY A 68 -13.16 6.72 -5.88
CA GLY A 68 -11.70 6.74 -5.83
C GLY A 68 -11.12 5.76 -4.81
N GLU A 69 -9.79 5.62 -4.79
CA GLU A 69 -9.09 4.68 -3.89
C GLU A 69 -8.91 5.21 -2.46
N THR A 70 -9.28 6.46 -2.21
CA THR A 70 -9.18 7.14 -0.91
C THR A 70 -10.52 7.75 -0.53
N ASP A 71 -10.99 7.46 0.68
CA ASP A 71 -12.28 7.92 1.23
C ASP A 71 -12.17 8.52 2.64
N ILE A 72 -10.93 8.64 3.15
CA ILE A 72 -10.58 9.38 4.36
C ILE A 72 -9.52 10.40 3.96
N TYR A 73 -9.78 11.68 4.23
CA TYR A 73 -8.86 12.77 3.94
C TYR A 73 -8.77 13.71 5.14
N ALA A 74 -7.53 14.00 5.58
CA ALA A 74 -7.25 14.82 6.77
C ALA A 74 -8.06 14.39 8.02
N GLY A 75 -8.19 13.09 8.25
CA GLY A 75 -8.91 12.52 9.40
C GLY A 75 -10.44 12.52 9.29
N LYS A 76 -11.02 13.08 8.24
CA LYS A 76 -12.47 13.02 7.98
C LYS A 76 -12.79 12.01 6.88
N ILE A 77 -13.85 11.24 7.09
CA ILE A 77 -14.42 10.37 6.06
C ILE A 77 -15.18 11.22 5.04
N THR A 78 -15.16 10.82 3.77
CA THR A 78 -15.70 11.61 2.65
C THR A 78 -16.78 10.88 1.87
N GLY A 79 -17.32 9.80 2.44
CA GLY A 79 -18.36 8.98 1.84
C GLY A 79 -19.09 8.17 2.92
N MET A 80 -20.14 7.47 2.52
CA MET A 80 -21.01 6.72 3.42
C MET A 80 -21.27 5.30 2.94
N ILE A 81 -21.54 4.39 3.87
CA ILE A 81 -21.99 3.03 3.60
C ILE A 81 -23.51 3.03 3.59
N ARG A 82 -24.10 2.34 2.62
CA ARG A 82 -25.55 2.26 2.47
C ARG A 82 -26.01 0.82 2.25
N VAL A 83 -26.73 0.29 3.24
CA VAL A 83 -27.33 -1.04 3.22
C VAL A 83 -28.82 -0.90 2.94
N SER A 84 -29.31 -1.53 1.88
CA SER A 84 -30.72 -1.51 1.49
C SER A 84 -31.28 -2.92 1.62
N LEU A 85 -32.35 -3.08 2.38
CA LEU A 85 -33.07 -4.35 2.50
C LEU A 85 -34.19 -4.39 1.46
N GLY A 86 -34.23 -5.44 0.65
CA GLY A 86 -35.22 -5.63 -0.39
C GLY A 86 -36.46 -6.37 0.11
N ALA A 87 -37.48 -6.50 -0.74
CA ALA A 87 -38.69 -7.29 -0.42
C ALA A 87 -38.41 -8.78 -0.17
N MET A 88 -37.28 -9.29 -0.68
CA MET A 88 -36.83 -10.67 -0.50
C MET A 88 -35.85 -10.85 0.67
N SER A 89 -35.49 -9.76 1.37
CA SER A 89 -34.63 -9.84 2.55
C SER A 89 -35.41 -10.44 3.72
N THR A 90 -34.81 -11.44 4.36
CA THR A 90 -35.35 -12.15 5.52
C THR A 90 -34.68 -11.67 6.81
N MET A 91 -35.23 -12.05 7.97
CA MET A 91 -34.56 -11.79 9.25
C MET A 91 -33.21 -12.52 9.34
N SER A 92 -33.10 -13.71 8.74
CA SER A 92 -31.84 -14.44 8.69
C SER A 92 -30.76 -13.68 7.92
N ASP A 93 -31.12 -12.96 6.85
CA ASP A 93 -30.16 -12.10 6.14
C ASP A 93 -29.67 -10.94 7.03
N VAL A 94 -30.56 -10.39 7.87
CA VAL A 94 -30.20 -9.34 8.84
C VAL A 94 -29.29 -9.88 9.93
N GLU A 95 -29.61 -11.02 10.52
CA GLU A 95 -28.79 -11.69 11.54
C GLU A 95 -27.41 -12.09 11.00
N SER A 96 -27.37 -12.59 9.78
CA SER A 96 -26.15 -12.91 9.04
C SER A 96 -25.30 -11.65 8.86
N PHE A 97 -25.90 -10.54 8.42
CA PHE A 97 -25.19 -9.27 8.28
C PHE A 97 -24.69 -8.70 9.62
N LEU A 98 -25.45 -8.85 10.71
CA LEU A 98 -25.00 -8.47 12.06
C LEU A 98 -23.82 -9.34 12.52
N SER A 99 -23.87 -10.65 12.25
CA SER A 99 -22.75 -11.56 12.55
C SER A 99 -21.49 -11.17 11.78
N PHE A 100 -21.63 -10.72 10.53
CA PHE A 100 -20.53 -10.13 9.76
C PHE A 100 -19.98 -8.85 10.40
N MET A 101 -20.85 -7.95 10.87
CA MET A 101 -20.42 -6.74 11.58
C MET A 101 -19.64 -7.07 12.86
N GLU A 102 -20.15 -8.03 13.63
CA GLU A 102 -19.52 -8.52 14.86
C GLU A 102 -18.16 -9.18 14.59
N GLU A 103 -18.06 -9.97 13.53
CA GLU A 103 -16.84 -10.71 13.18
C GLU A 103 -15.69 -9.78 12.75
N PHE A 104 -15.98 -8.71 12.00
CA PHE A 104 -14.94 -7.90 11.35
C PHE A 104 -14.74 -6.51 11.96
N PHE A 105 -15.75 -5.94 12.62
CA PHE A 105 -15.72 -4.54 13.04
C PHE A 105 -16.01 -4.32 14.52
N VAL A 106 -16.41 -5.35 15.26
CA VAL A 106 -16.59 -5.25 16.71
C VAL A 106 -15.33 -5.78 17.40
N ASP A 107 -14.65 -4.88 18.10
CA ASP A 107 -13.49 -5.24 18.91
C ASP A 107 -13.92 -6.20 20.04
N GLN A 108 -13.41 -7.43 20.00
CA GLN A 108 -13.45 -8.33 21.15
C GLN A 108 -12.49 -7.77 22.20
N ILE A 109 -13.02 -7.26 23.32
CA ILE A 109 -12.21 -6.80 24.44
C ILE A 109 -11.51 -8.02 25.05
N ALA A 110 -10.35 -8.37 24.52
CA ALA A 110 -9.40 -9.21 25.21
C ALA A 110 -8.83 -8.38 26.36
N VAL A 111 -9.34 -8.62 27.57
CA VAL A 111 -8.70 -8.16 28.81
C VAL A 111 -7.38 -8.90 28.90
N SER A 112 -6.33 -8.29 28.38
CA SER A 112 -4.96 -8.75 28.57
C SER A 112 -4.17 -7.58 29.16
N SER A 113 -4.50 -7.25 30.41
CA SER A 113 -3.60 -6.54 31.30
C SER A 113 -2.48 -7.51 31.70
N THR A 114 -1.49 -7.66 30.82
CA THR A 114 -0.19 -8.18 31.22
C THR A 114 0.70 -6.98 31.49
N ASN A 115 1.04 -6.81 32.77
CA ASN A 115 1.98 -5.81 33.25
C ASN A 115 3.25 -5.90 32.40
N GLU A 116 3.65 -4.78 31.80
CA GLU A 116 4.97 -4.65 31.20
C GLU A 116 6.01 -4.72 32.32
N ASP A 117 6.64 -5.89 32.44
CA ASP A 117 7.92 -6.01 33.12
C ASP A 117 8.93 -5.12 32.39
N THR A 118 9.61 -4.29 33.17
CA THR A 118 10.79 -3.52 32.79
C THR A 118 11.93 -4.47 32.42
N ALA A 119 11.86 -5.08 31.25
CA ALA A 119 12.97 -5.81 30.65
C ALA A 119 13.85 -4.84 29.87
N THR A 120 15.12 -4.77 30.25
CA THR A 120 16.20 -4.17 29.45
C THR A 120 16.07 -4.60 27.98
N PRO A 121 16.27 -3.70 26.99
CA PRO A 121 16.12 -4.07 25.57
C PRO A 121 17.13 -5.17 25.24
N ARG A 122 16.65 -6.42 25.14
CA ARG A 122 17.43 -7.50 24.54
C ARG A 122 17.62 -7.12 23.08
N SER A 123 18.88 -7.02 22.65
CA SER A 123 19.21 -6.92 21.23
C SER A 123 18.80 -8.23 20.59
N VAL A 124 17.70 -8.20 19.83
CA VAL A 124 17.28 -9.35 19.04
C VAL A 124 18.26 -9.46 17.88
N ASP A 125 18.94 -10.60 17.78
CA ASP A 125 19.79 -10.89 16.63
C ASP A 125 18.89 -11.18 15.43
N MET A 126 18.68 -10.13 14.62
CA MET A 126 17.94 -10.19 13.36
C MET A 126 18.90 -10.14 12.18
N TYR A 127 18.54 -10.83 11.10
CA TYR A 127 19.25 -10.77 9.83
C TYR A 127 18.29 -10.51 8.67
N VAL A 128 18.84 -10.00 7.56
CA VAL A 128 18.11 -9.85 6.31
C VAL A 128 18.02 -11.21 5.65
N GLU A 129 16.82 -11.77 5.61
CA GLU A 129 16.56 -13.08 4.99
C GLU A 129 16.59 -12.99 3.46
N SER A 130 15.93 -11.96 2.92
CA SER A 130 15.87 -11.72 1.48
C SER A 130 15.69 -10.24 1.16
N LEU A 131 16.28 -9.81 0.04
CA LEU A 131 16.07 -8.50 -0.58
C LEU A 131 15.40 -8.68 -1.94
N THR A 132 14.34 -7.93 -2.19
CA THR A 132 13.58 -8.03 -3.45
C THR A 132 13.28 -6.64 -3.98
N ILE A 133 13.50 -6.45 -5.28
CA ILE A 133 13.04 -5.26 -6.01
C ILE A 133 11.93 -5.64 -6.98
N TYR A 134 11.12 -4.67 -7.37
CA TYR A 134 10.05 -4.81 -8.34
C TYR A 134 10.28 -3.82 -9.47
N PRO A 135 11.18 -4.14 -10.43
CA PRO A 135 11.58 -3.20 -11.49
C PRO A 135 10.38 -2.60 -12.22
N ILE A 136 9.43 -3.46 -12.61
CA ILE A 136 8.19 -3.06 -13.27
C ILE A 136 7.06 -3.07 -12.23
N LYS A 137 6.42 -1.91 -12.03
CA LYS A 137 5.23 -1.75 -11.18
C LYS A 137 4.21 -2.81 -11.57
N SER A 138 3.62 -3.44 -10.55
CA SER A 138 2.58 -4.45 -10.71
C SER A 138 3.05 -5.79 -11.32
N CYS A 139 4.33 -5.98 -11.62
CA CYS A 139 4.87 -7.26 -12.08
C CYS A 139 5.58 -8.01 -10.95
N GLY A 140 6.04 -9.24 -11.20
CA GLY A 140 6.78 -10.06 -10.24
C GLY A 140 8.05 -9.36 -9.70
N GLY A 141 8.52 -9.84 -8.55
CA GLY A 141 9.75 -9.37 -7.93
C GLY A 141 10.99 -10.04 -8.52
N PHE A 142 12.10 -9.32 -8.51
CA PHE A 142 13.45 -9.83 -8.69
C PHE A 142 14.10 -9.92 -7.30
N GLU A 143 14.33 -11.15 -6.83
CA GLU A 143 15.07 -11.41 -5.62
C GLU A 143 16.56 -11.18 -5.89
N ILE A 144 17.16 -10.28 -5.12
CA ILE A 144 18.57 -9.92 -5.25
C ILE A 144 19.39 -11.12 -4.73
N PRO A 145 20.36 -11.64 -5.52
CA PRO A 145 21.19 -12.75 -5.07
C PRO A 145 21.90 -12.42 -3.77
N LYS A 146 22.05 -13.44 -2.90
CA LYS A 146 22.80 -13.31 -1.65
C LYS A 146 24.22 -12.81 -1.94
N GLU A 147 24.78 -12.07 -1.00
CA GLU A 147 26.14 -11.49 -1.09
C GLU A 147 26.33 -10.45 -2.22
N THR A 148 25.25 -10.04 -2.90
CA THR A 148 25.29 -8.94 -3.86
C THR A 148 25.04 -7.61 -3.16
N SER A 149 26.02 -6.69 -3.22
CA SER A 149 25.82 -5.31 -2.76
C SER A 149 24.79 -4.61 -3.64
N TRP A 150 23.82 -3.95 -3.02
CA TRP A 150 22.78 -3.19 -3.74
C TRP A 150 22.76 -1.73 -3.31
N GLU A 151 22.71 -0.83 -4.28
CA GLU A 151 22.69 0.61 -4.03
C GLU A 151 21.34 1.04 -3.42
N VAL A 152 21.40 1.83 -2.36
CA VAL A 152 20.24 2.48 -1.74
C VAL A 152 20.25 3.95 -2.14
N ARG A 153 19.16 4.41 -2.76
CA ARG A 153 18.94 5.78 -3.21
C ARG A 153 17.87 6.47 -2.35
N PRO A 154 17.74 7.81 -2.40
CA PRO A 154 16.66 8.53 -1.72
C PRO A 154 15.25 8.02 -2.08
N GLU A 155 15.08 7.50 -3.29
CA GLU A 155 13.82 6.93 -3.79
C GLU A 155 13.59 5.45 -3.42
N GLY A 156 14.54 4.79 -2.74
CA GLY A 156 14.48 3.38 -2.35
C GLY A 156 15.66 2.56 -2.85
N LEU A 157 15.48 1.24 -2.95
CA LEU A 157 16.48 0.37 -3.57
C LEU A 157 16.64 0.72 -5.05
N ALA A 158 17.87 0.82 -5.55
CA ALA A 158 18.12 1.14 -6.95
C ALA A 158 17.35 0.18 -7.87
N TRP A 159 16.80 0.72 -8.97
CA TRP A 159 16.01 -0.02 -9.95
C TRP A 159 14.66 -0.57 -9.45
N ASP A 160 14.25 -0.29 -8.22
CA ASP A 160 12.91 -0.61 -7.75
C ASP A 160 11.88 0.37 -8.35
N ARG A 161 10.83 -0.16 -8.97
CA ARG A 161 9.67 0.61 -9.45
C ARG A 161 10.04 1.77 -10.38
N GLU A 162 11.02 1.56 -11.26
CA GLU A 162 11.39 2.50 -12.32
C GLU A 162 10.52 2.35 -13.58
N TRP A 163 9.86 1.22 -13.79
CA TRP A 163 9.04 0.97 -14.98
C TRP A 163 7.56 0.74 -14.66
N CYS A 164 6.67 1.05 -15.59
CA CYS A 164 5.28 0.59 -15.58
C CYS A 164 4.78 0.29 -17.00
N LEU A 165 3.67 -0.45 -17.07
CA LEU A 165 2.90 -0.59 -18.31
C LEU A 165 1.81 0.45 -18.35
N VAL A 166 1.66 1.12 -19.48
CA VAL A 166 0.66 2.17 -19.71
C VAL A 166 -0.30 1.72 -20.81
N HIS A 167 -1.61 1.83 -20.56
CA HIS A 167 -2.62 1.54 -21.57
C HIS A 167 -2.56 2.56 -22.71
N GLN A 168 -2.50 2.09 -23.96
CA GLN A 168 -2.31 2.97 -25.12
C GLN A 168 -3.49 3.93 -25.36
N GLY A 169 -4.73 3.46 -25.13
CA GLY A 169 -5.92 4.27 -25.39
C GLY A 169 -6.27 5.28 -24.29
N THR A 170 -5.88 5.02 -23.04
CA THR A 170 -6.32 5.83 -21.88
C THR A 170 -5.17 6.55 -21.19
N GLY A 171 -3.91 6.17 -21.46
CA GLY A 171 -2.73 6.69 -20.79
C GLY A 171 -2.60 6.27 -19.32
N GLN A 172 -3.51 5.44 -18.79
CA GLN A 172 -3.46 5.00 -17.40
C GLN A 172 -2.45 3.87 -17.20
N ALA A 173 -1.72 3.91 -16.08
CA ALA A 173 -0.85 2.80 -15.70
C ALA A 173 -1.67 1.56 -15.35
N LEU A 174 -1.27 0.41 -15.88
CA LEU A 174 -1.89 -0.88 -15.57
C LEU A 174 -1.57 -1.27 -14.13
N SER A 175 -2.55 -1.90 -13.48
CA SER A 175 -2.40 -2.45 -12.13
C SER A 175 -2.62 -3.95 -12.14
N GLN A 176 -1.87 -4.67 -11.29
CA GLN A 176 -2.04 -6.12 -11.13
C GLN A 176 -3.46 -6.46 -10.62
N LYS A 177 -4.16 -5.49 -10.01
CA LYS A 177 -5.50 -5.69 -9.44
C LYS A 177 -6.52 -5.89 -10.57
N CYS A 178 -6.38 -5.06 -11.59
CA CYS A 178 -7.19 -5.16 -12.82
C CYS A 178 -6.66 -6.25 -13.74
N TYR A 179 -5.34 -6.48 -13.77
CA TYR A 179 -4.66 -7.43 -14.65
C TYR A 179 -3.77 -8.41 -13.86
N PRO A 180 -4.33 -9.45 -13.23
CA PRO A 180 -3.58 -10.39 -12.38
C PRO A 180 -2.43 -11.07 -13.09
N GLN A 181 -2.57 -11.33 -14.40
CA GLN A 181 -1.55 -11.95 -15.25
C GLN A 181 -0.19 -11.21 -15.23
N MET A 182 -0.18 -9.93 -14.85
CA MET A 182 1.07 -9.19 -14.62
C MET A 182 1.96 -9.85 -13.55
N ALA A 183 1.40 -10.61 -12.61
CA ALA A 183 2.17 -11.35 -11.61
C ALA A 183 3.13 -12.40 -12.21
N LEU A 184 2.78 -12.92 -13.39
CA LEU A 184 3.56 -13.93 -14.12
C LEU A 184 4.68 -13.32 -14.96
N ILE A 185 4.72 -11.99 -15.07
CA ILE A 185 5.83 -11.25 -15.68
C ILE A 185 6.93 -11.13 -14.63
N LYS A 186 8.05 -11.81 -14.86
CA LYS A 186 9.21 -11.91 -13.97
C LYS A 186 10.39 -11.12 -14.54
N PRO A 187 10.56 -9.84 -14.14
CA PRO A 187 11.75 -9.06 -14.49
C PRO A 187 12.98 -9.55 -13.72
N ALA A 188 14.16 -9.43 -14.34
CA ALA A 188 15.47 -9.64 -13.73
C ALA A 188 16.46 -8.64 -14.32
N ILE A 189 17.34 -8.09 -13.48
CA ILE A 189 18.34 -7.11 -13.90
C ILE A 189 19.65 -7.83 -14.15
N ASP A 190 20.23 -7.61 -15.33
CA ASP A 190 21.53 -8.13 -15.72
C ASP A 190 22.46 -6.94 -16.00
N PHE A 191 23.37 -6.67 -15.06
CA PHE A 191 24.31 -5.55 -15.16
C PHE A 191 25.45 -5.82 -16.14
N ASP A 192 25.86 -7.07 -16.30
CA ASP A 192 26.95 -7.44 -17.21
C ASP A 192 26.55 -7.18 -18.67
N LEU A 193 25.30 -7.47 -19.01
CA LEU A 193 24.74 -7.19 -20.33
C LEU A 193 24.09 -5.81 -20.45
N GLY A 194 23.84 -5.12 -19.33
CA GLY A 194 23.11 -3.86 -19.31
C GLY A 194 21.63 -4.00 -19.72
N LEU A 195 21.00 -5.12 -19.37
CA LEU A 195 19.65 -5.50 -19.82
C LEU A 195 18.70 -5.79 -18.64
N LEU A 196 17.46 -5.34 -18.79
CA LEU A 196 16.31 -5.83 -18.05
C LEU A 196 15.73 -7.02 -18.81
N LYS A 197 15.96 -8.23 -18.31
CA LYS A 197 15.44 -9.48 -18.85
C LYS A 197 14.05 -9.73 -18.28
N ILE A 198 13.06 -10.00 -19.12
CA ILE A 198 11.67 -10.10 -18.70
C ILE A 198 11.13 -11.42 -19.18
N ARG A 199 10.85 -12.33 -18.26
CA ARG A 199 10.27 -13.64 -18.57
C ARG A 199 8.79 -13.68 -18.24
N TYR A 200 8.00 -14.39 -19.04
CA TYR A 200 6.61 -14.66 -18.78
C TYR A 200 6.43 -16.15 -18.44
N ARG A 201 5.76 -16.44 -17.32
CA ARG A 201 5.54 -17.82 -16.84
C ARG A 201 4.10 -18.33 -17.05
N GLY A 202 3.28 -17.65 -17.84
CA GLY A 202 1.91 -18.09 -18.09
C GLY A 202 1.83 -19.26 -19.07
N SER A 203 0.90 -20.18 -18.80
CA SER A 203 0.63 -21.37 -19.61
C SER A 203 -0.11 -21.03 -20.91
N ASN A 204 0.60 -20.46 -21.88
CA ASN A 204 0.18 -20.50 -23.28
C ASN A 204 1.25 -21.24 -24.09
N SER A 205 1.11 -22.56 -24.14
CA SER A 205 1.85 -23.43 -25.04
C SER A 205 1.73 -22.91 -26.48
N SER A 206 2.88 -22.65 -27.13
CA SER A 206 3.13 -22.46 -28.58
C SER A 206 3.64 -21.07 -29.01
N SER A 207 4.79 -20.57 -28.52
CA SER A 207 5.76 -19.76 -29.31
C SER A 207 7.01 -19.38 -28.49
N PRO A 208 8.17 -19.12 -29.14
CA PRO A 208 9.50 -19.26 -28.54
C PRO A 208 10.10 -17.94 -28.01
N ALA A 209 9.29 -17.05 -27.46
CA ALA A 209 9.84 -15.92 -26.71
C ALA A 209 8.96 -15.64 -25.50
N ASP A 210 9.03 -16.54 -24.53
CA ASP A 210 8.64 -16.27 -23.14
C ASP A 210 9.56 -15.23 -22.50
N GLU A 211 10.50 -14.64 -23.25
CA GLU A 211 11.47 -13.67 -22.76
C GLU A 211 11.62 -12.49 -23.74
N ILE A 212 11.73 -11.28 -23.19
CA ILE A 212 12.11 -10.07 -23.91
C ILE A 212 13.20 -9.33 -23.13
N ASN A 213 14.13 -8.70 -23.86
CA ASN A 213 15.22 -7.91 -23.28
C ASN A 213 14.98 -6.43 -23.54
N VAL A 214 15.09 -5.63 -22.48
CA VAL A 214 14.94 -4.18 -22.53
C VAL A 214 16.25 -3.52 -22.08
N PRO A 215 16.85 -2.60 -22.84
CA PRO A 215 18.06 -1.91 -22.40
C PRO A 215 17.85 -1.13 -21.09
N LEU A 216 18.80 -1.26 -20.17
CA LEU A 216 18.86 -0.45 -18.94
C LEU A 216 19.35 0.99 -19.20
N SER A 217 19.86 1.25 -20.41
CA SER A 217 20.36 2.56 -20.81
C SER A 217 19.27 3.65 -20.79
N SER A 218 19.68 4.86 -20.43
CA SER A 218 18.87 6.08 -20.52
C SER A 218 19.07 6.81 -21.85
N ASP A 219 19.70 6.17 -22.85
CA ASP A 219 19.88 6.75 -24.18
C ASP A 219 18.52 7.18 -24.78
N PRO A 220 18.34 8.46 -25.10
CA PRO A 220 17.12 8.99 -25.71
C PRO A 220 16.67 8.22 -26.96
N SER A 221 17.57 7.56 -27.70
CA SER A 221 17.22 6.81 -28.92
C SER A 221 16.28 5.62 -28.66
N PHE A 222 16.28 5.06 -27.44
CA PHE A 222 15.39 3.96 -27.07
C PHE A 222 13.96 4.41 -26.77
N TYR A 223 13.75 5.72 -26.62
CA TYR A 223 12.46 6.28 -26.24
C TYR A 223 11.82 6.99 -27.43
N LYS A 224 10.49 7.07 -27.43
CA LYS A 224 9.78 7.85 -28.44
C LYS A 224 10.11 9.33 -28.25
N THR A 225 10.57 9.99 -29.31
CA THR A 225 10.77 11.44 -29.33
C THR A 225 9.43 12.13 -29.02
N PRO A 226 9.39 13.14 -28.14
CA PRO A 226 8.16 13.88 -27.84
C PRO A 226 7.76 14.77 -29.02
N ASN A 227 7.29 14.15 -30.12
CA ASN A 227 6.69 14.85 -31.24
C ASN A 227 5.21 15.11 -30.92
N ASN A 228 4.88 16.39 -30.71
CA ASN A 228 3.59 16.94 -30.31
C ASN A 228 3.19 16.70 -28.85
N ILE A 229 2.98 17.82 -28.13
CA ILE A 229 2.08 18.23 -27.02
C ILE A 229 1.32 17.18 -26.17
N HIS A 230 1.20 15.92 -26.58
CA HIS A 230 0.77 14.79 -25.78
C HIS A 230 1.97 13.94 -25.32
N SER A 231 2.88 14.52 -24.53
CA SER A 231 3.54 13.71 -23.51
C SER A 231 2.40 13.10 -22.69
N LEU A 232 2.13 11.81 -22.88
CA LEU A 232 1.08 11.10 -22.15
C LEU A 232 1.33 11.31 -20.66
N SER A 233 0.58 12.23 -20.05
CA SER A 233 0.57 12.40 -18.61
C SER A 233 -0.09 11.15 -18.07
N SER A 234 0.73 10.15 -17.76
CA SER A 234 0.21 8.93 -17.19
C SER A 234 -0.24 9.21 -15.76
N ARG A 235 -1.25 8.49 -15.28
CA ARG A 235 -1.71 8.61 -13.89
C ARG A 235 -1.31 7.38 -13.11
N VAL A 236 -0.57 7.57 -12.02
CA VAL A 236 -0.22 6.52 -11.06
C VAL A 236 -0.73 6.95 -9.70
N CYS A 237 -1.66 6.17 -9.14
CA CYS A 237 -2.33 6.50 -7.87
C CYS A 237 -2.91 7.94 -7.85
N GLY A 238 -3.44 8.40 -8.99
CA GLY A 238 -4.03 9.73 -9.17
C GLY A 238 -3.06 10.83 -9.61
N ASP A 239 -1.75 10.66 -9.41
CA ASP A 239 -0.73 11.66 -9.71
C ASP A 239 -0.38 11.67 -11.21
N ALA A 240 -0.34 12.84 -11.84
CA ALA A 240 0.09 12.98 -13.24
C ALA A 240 1.62 12.90 -13.34
N ILE A 241 2.13 12.05 -14.22
CA ILE A 241 3.56 11.80 -14.38
C ILE A 241 4.01 11.84 -15.85
N VAL A 242 5.25 12.24 -16.05
CA VAL A 242 5.92 12.22 -17.36
C VAL A 242 6.79 10.97 -17.42
N ALA A 243 6.29 9.92 -18.09
CA ALA A 243 7.01 8.67 -18.28
C ALA A 243 7.53 8.56 -19.71
N GLN A 244 8.76 8.07 -19.87
CA GLN A 244 9.37 7.88 -21.19
C GLN A 244 8.97 6.52 -21.75
N THR A 245 8.26 6.50 -22.88
CA THR A 245 7.80 5.25 -23.50
C THR A 245 8.84 4.70 -24.46
N TYR A 246 9.08 3.38 -24.41
CA TYR A 246 10.01 2.72 -25.32
C TYR A 246 9.47 2.75 -26.76
N SER A 247 10.35 3.04 -27.72
CA SER A 247 10.01 3.14 -29.15
C SER A 247 9.91 1.78 -29.84
N ASP A 248 10.64 0.77 -29.37
CA ASP A 248 10.65 -0.56 -29.98
C ASP A 248 9.27 -1.24 -29.87
N HIS A 249 8.71 -1.57 -31.03
CA HIS A 249 7.43 -2.27 -31.13
C HIS A 249 7.51 -3.68 -30.55
N LYS A 250 8.64 -4.38 -30.65
CA LYS A 250 8.79 -5.75 -30.12
C LYS A 250 8.56 -5.81 -28.61
N ILE A 251 9.06 -4.80 -27.88
CA ILE A 251 8.87 -4.68 -26.43
C ILE A 251 7.38 -4.47 -26.11
N ASN A 252 6.73 -3.55 -26.81
CA ASN A 252 5.33 -3.19 -26.54
C ASN A 252 4.36 -4.30 -26.97
N ASP A 253 4.64 -4.97 -28.07
CA ASP A 253 3.85 -6.09 -28.60
C ASP A 253 3.94 -7.31 -27.70
N PHE A 254 5.10 -7.57 -27.08
CA PHE A 254 5.27 -8.62 -26.08
C PHE A 254 4.27 -8.48 -24.93
N PHE A 255 4.21 -7.31 -24.28
CA PHE A 255 3.27 -7.07 -23.18
C PHE A 255 1.82 -7.08 -23.63
N SER A 256 1.54 -6.45 -24.78
CA SER A 256 0.18 -6.39 -25.32
C SER A 256 -0.37 -7.78 -25.64
N LYS A 257 0.47 -8.67 -26.19
CA LYS A 257 0.12 -10.06 -26.48
C LYS A 257 -0.12 -10.87 -25.21
N ILE A 258 0.73 -10.73 -24.21
CA ILE A 258 0.61 -11.45 -22.94
C ILE A 258 -0.65 -11.05 -22.16
N LEU A 259 -0.92 -9.74 -22.07
CA LEU A 259 -2.02 -9.21 -21.27
C LEU A 259 -3.35 -9.14 -22.04
N GLY A 260 -3.34 -9.35 -23.36
CA GLY A 260 -4.51 -9.23 -24.22
C GLY A 260 -5.04 -7.79 -24.33
N VAL A 261 -4.24 -6.79 -23.97
CA VAL A 261 -4.63 -5.37 -23.92
C VAL A 261 -3.51 -4.50 -24.48
N PRO A 262 -3.81 -3.55 -25.40
CA PRO A 262 -2.81 -2.65 -25.96
C PRO A 262 -2.13 -1.79 -24.89
N CYS A 263 -0.85 -2.04 -24.66
CA CYS A 263 -0.05 -1.33 -23.67
C CYS A 263 1.37 -1.05 -24.16
N VAL A 264 2.05 -0.13 -23.48
CA VAL A 264 3.44 0.23 -23.73
C VAL A 264 4.24 0.19 -22.45
N LEU A 265 5.51 -0.20 -22.54
CA LEU A 265 6.44 -0.08 -21.43
C LEU A 265 6.92 1.37 -21.34
N ALA A 266 6.83 1.93 -20.13
CA ALA A 266 7.29 3.26 -19.82
C ALA A 266 8.26 3.24 -18.64
N ARG A 267 9.28 4.11 -18.69
CA ARG A 267 10.29 4.27 -17.64
C ARG A 267 10.21 5.66 -17.00
N PHE A 268 10.48 5.69 -15.71
CA PHE A 268 10.59 6.88 -14.88
C PHE A 268 12.07 7.14 -14.66
N PRO A 269 12.59 8.31 -15.04
CA PRO A 269 13.98 8.64 -14.75
C PRO A 269 14.17 8.74 -13.23
N ALA A 270 15.18 8.04 -12.71
CA ALA A 270 15.63 8.19 -11.33
C ALA A 270 16.19 9.62 -11.11
N GLY A 271 15.97 10.21 -9.93
CA GLY A 271 16.49 11.55 -9.58
C GLY A 271 15.61 12.73 -9.98
N GLY A 272 14.29 12.53 -10.08
CA GLY A 272 13.29 13.51 -10.57
C GLY A 272 13.33 14.88 -9.89
N SER A 273 14.19 15.77 -10.39
CA SER A 273 14.18 17.20 -10.10
C SER A 273 13.32 17.88 -11.15
N GLY A 274 12.00 17.94 -10.93
CA GLY A 274 11.05 18.54 -11.87
C GLY A 274 9.59 18.51 -11.38
N PRO A 275 8.65 19.13 -12.12
CA PRO A 275 7.22 19.17 -11.78
C PRO A 275 6.52 17.80 -11.76
N SER A 276 7.23 16.73 -12.10
CA SER A 276 6.82 15.32 -12.08
C SER A 276 7.32 14.53 -10.86
N SER A 277 7.92 15.19 -9.87
CA SER A 277 8.42 14.56 -8.64
C SER A 277 7.28 14.12 -7.72
N ARG A 278 7.26 12.83 -7.34
CA ARG A 278 6.32 12.29 -6.34
C ARG A 278 7.01 12.20 -4.99
N HIS A 279 6.23 12.38 -3.92
CA HIS A 279 6.72 12.28 -2.56
C HIS A 279 5.99 11.21 -1.76
N THR A 280 6.69 10.66 -0.77
CA THR A 280 6.13 9.71 0.21
C THR A 280 4.83 10.25 0.79
N LYS A 281 3.78 9.42 0.81
CA LYS A 281 2.48 9.72 1.43
C LYS A 281 2.30 9.00 2.78
N ALA A 282 3.22 8.09 3.11
CA ALA A 282 3.25 7.41 4.40
C ALA A 282 3.72 8.36 5.51
N HIS A 283 2.98 8.39 6.62
CA HIS A 283 3.33 9.14 7.82
C HIS A 283 3.15 8.25 9.05
N MET A 284 4.11 8.35 9.98
CA MET A 284 3.96 7.71 11.29
C MET A 284 2.73 8.27 11.96
N ARG A 285 1.87 7.38 12.44
CA ARG A 285 0.66 7.79 13.15
C ARG A 285 1.01 8.14 14.60
N LYS A 286 0.20 8.98 15.24
CA LYS A 286 0.39 9.40 16.64
C LYS A 286 0.57 8.23 17.62
N HIS A 287 -0.07 7.08 17.37
CA HIS A 287 0.08 5.88 18.20
C HIS A 287 1.40 5.11 17.97
N GLN A 288 2.15 5.41 16.90
CA GLN A 288 3.50 4.89 16.63
C GLN A 288 4.59 5.78 17.25
N GLU A 289 4.18 6.92 17.84
CA GLU A 289 5.07 7.81 18.57
C GLU A 289 5.16 7.39 20.05
N VAL A 290 6.13 6.53 20.39
CA VAL A 290 6.59 6.33 21.79
C VAL A 290 6.80 7.69 22.52
N LYS A 291 6.09 7.90 23.65
CA LYS A 291 6.19 9.13 24.46
C LYS A 291 7.66 9.44 24.77
N ARG A 292 8.10 10.65 24.41
CA ARG A 292 9.43 11.18 24.72
C ARG A 292 9.57 11.19 26.24
N LEU A 293 10.44 10.34 26.80
CA LEU A 293 10.98 10.58 28.14
C LEU A 293 11.84 11.84 28.01
N VAL A 294 11.29 12.97 28.45
CA VAL A 294 11.97 14.26 28.45
C VAL A 294 13.09 14.18 29.47
N THR A 295 14.33 13.97 29.01
CA THR A 295 15.52 14.32 29.76
C THR A 295 15.65 15.84 29.73
N ASN A 296 15.62 16.42 30.92
CA ASN A 296 15.54 17.85 31.17
C ASN A 296 16.95 18.43 31.16
N GLU A 297 17.48 18.80 30.00
CA GLU A 297 18.67 19.66 29.93
C GLU A 297 18.27 21.02 29.33
N LYS A 298 18.29 22.03 30.22
CA LYS A 298 18.08 23.43 29.89
C LYS A 298 19.38 24.02 29.35
N SER A 299 19.34 24.63 28.16
CA SER A 299 20.22 25.76 27.86
C SER A 299 19.40 26.91 27.30
N SER A 300 19.62 28.06 27.92
CA SER A 300 18.96 29.36 27.82
C SER A 300 19.37 30.19 26.59
N THR A 301 18.63 31.29 26.37
CA THR A 301 18.80 32.41 25.42
C THR A 301 18.25 32.13 24.01
N ASP A 302 17.41 32.94 23.37
CA ASP A 302 17.20 34.39 23.44
C ASP A 302 15.76 34.76 23.01
N SER A 303 15.30 35.92 23.46
CA SER A 303 13.93 36.44 23.41
C SER A 303 13.62 37.26 22.14
N SER A 304 12.58 36.90 21.40
CA SER A 304 11.83 37.86 20.56
C SER A 304 10.35 37.50 20.50
N LEU A 305 9.50 38.46 20.91
CA LEU A 305 8.05 38.39 20.91
C LEU A 305 7.50 38.28 19.48
N SER A 306 6.93 37.13 19.14
CA SER A 306 6.02 36.97 17.98
C SER A 306 4.74 36.25 18.44
N PRO A 307 3.55 36.66 17.94
CA PRO A 307 2.27 36.09 18.36
C PRO A 307 2.17 34.60 18.01
N PRO A 308 1.39 33.79 18.75
CA PRO A 308 1.30 32.37 18.54
C PRO A 308 0.61 32.07 17.19
N THR A 309 1.39 31.55 16.24
CA THR A 309 0.88 30.98 14.99
C THR A 309 0.05 29.74 15.31
N PRO A 310 -1.08 29.48 14.62
CA PRO A 310 -1.92 28.31 14.86
C PRO A 310 -1.14 26.98 14.72
N PRO A 311 -1.58 25.90 15.41
CA PRO A 311 -0.90 24.62 15.41
C PRO A 311 -1.22 23.87 14.10
N ASP A 312 -0.67 24.34 12.99
CA ASP A 312 -0.66 23.65 11.68
C ASP A 312 0.40 24.28 10.77
N SER A 313 1.60 24.57 11.32
CA SER A 313 2.74 24.86 10.46
C SER A 313 3.35 23.54 10.00
N ASP A 314 2.92 23.08 8.83
CA ASP A 314 3.45 21.97 8.00
C ASP A 314 4.94 22.17 7.57
N SER A 315 5.76 22.86 8.36
CA SER A 315 7.10 23.31 7.99
C SER A 315 8.22 22.30 8.23
N GLU A 316 7.91 21.04 8.60
CA GLU A 316 8.90 19.95 8.77
C GLU A 316 8.69 18.78 7.78
N ASN A 317 7.98 18.99 6.66
CA ASN A 317 7.86 17.93 5.64
C ASN A 317 9.12 17.91 4.75
N ARG A 318 10.20 17.26 5.21
CA ARG A 318 11.33 16.91 4.32
C ARG A 318 10.76 16.13 3.13
N LYS A 319 10.75 16.73 1.94
CA LYS A 319 10.24 16.13 0.71
C LYS A 319 11.05 14.87 0.36
N ARG A 320 10.53 13.68 0.69
CA ARG A 320 11.16 12.38 0.40
C ARG A 320 10.68 11.89 -0.97
N PRO A 321 11.54 11.80 -1.99
CA PRO A 321 11.11 11.40 -3.32
C PRO A 321 10.70 9.92 -3.35
N ILE A 322 9.71 9.59 -4.16
CA ILE A 322 9.32 8.21 -4.48
C ILE A 322 9.13 8.08 -5.99
N LEU A 323 9.39 6.90 -6.54
CA LEU A 323 9.09 6.58 -7.93
C LEU A 323 7.64 6.10 -8.08
N LEU A 324 7.43 4.93 -8.68
CA LEU A 324 6.11 4.34 -8.90
C LEU A 324 5.54 3.61 -7.68
N SER A 325 6.19 3.71 -6.51
CA SER A 325 5.68 3.22 -5.24
C SER A 325 4.35 3.89 -4.86
N ASN A 326 3.51 3.17 -4.12
CA ASN A 326 2.20 3.70 -3.73
C ASN A 326 2.35 4.76 -2.64
N GLU A 327 2.99 4.42 -1.53
CA GLU A 327 3.06 5.28 -0.33
C GLU A 327 4.48 5.49 0.22
N SER A 328 5.32 4.42 0.22
CA SER A 328 6.70 4.40 0.76
C SER A 328 7.67 3.76 -0.25
N PRO A 329 8.95 4.19 -0.29
CA PRO A 329 9.96 3.64 -1.20
C PRO A 329 10.34 2.18 -0.87
N ILE A 330 10.36 1.82 0.42
CA ILE A 330 10.75 0.49 0.89
C ILE A 330 9.67 -0.04 1.82
N LEU A 331 9.33 -1.31 1.65
CA LEU A 331 8.48 -2.09 2.58
C LEU A 331 9.33 -3.16 3.26
N ALA A 332 9.50 -3.04 4.58
CA ALA A 332 10.10 -4.08 5.41
C ALA A 332 9.01 -4.95 6.04
N ILE A 333 9.25 -6.25 6.14
CA ILE A 333 8.34 -7.22 6.76
C ILE A 333 9.15 -8.17 7.63
N ASN A 334 8.64 -8.46 8.83
CA ASN A 334 9.22 -9.52 9.66
C ASN A 334 8.64 -10.88 9.26
N ARG A 335 9.51 -11.89 9.11
CA ARG A 335 9.14 -13.27 8.76
C ARG A 335 8.15 -13.85 9.76
N SER A 336 8.36 -13.64 11.07
CA SER A 336 7.43 -14.13 12.10
C SER A 336 6.02 -13.56 11.97
N SER A 337 5.86 -12.32 11.49
CA SER A 337 4.55 -11.74 11.20
C SER A 337 3.80 -12.51 10.11
N ILE A 338 4.52 -12.95 9.07
CA ILE A 338 3.95 -13.75 7.98
C ILE A 338 3.60 -15.15 8.48
N ASP A 339 4.47 -15.75 9.28
CA ASP A 339 4.26 -17.11 9.79
C ASP A 339 3.05 -17.16 10.74
N MET A 340 2.94 -16.20 11.67
CA MET A 340 1.77 -16.05 12.54
C MET A 340 0.49 -15.82 11.74
N LEU A 341 0.52 -14.99 10.70
CA LEU A 341 -0.62 -14.78 9.83
C LEU A 341 -1.03 -16.08 9.11
N ASN A 342 -0.07 -16.84 8.60
CA ASN A 342 -0.33 -18.12 7.95
C ASN A 342 -0.86 -19.19 8.90
N GLU A 343 -0.43 -19.20 10.17
CA GLU A 343 -1.01 -20.07 11.20
C GLU A 343 -2.51 -19.74 11.41
N GLU A 344 -2.89 -18.46 11.48
CA GLU A 344 -4.30 -18.05 11.60
C GLU A 344 -5.12 -18.41 10.36
N ILE A 345 -4.58 -18.18 9.16
CA ILE A 345 -5.21 -18.59 7.90
C ILE A 345 -5.45 -20.11 7.87
N ALA A 346 -4.46 -20.89 8.32
CA ALA A 346 -4.57 -22.34 8.36
C ALA A 346 -5.66 -22.80 9.35
N LYS A 347 -5.80 -22.14 10.51
CA LYS A 347 -6.86 -22.42 11.48
C LYS A 347 -8.26 -22.17 10.92
N SER A 348 -8.42 -21.16 10.07
CA SER A 348 -9.69 -20.86 9.39
C SER A 348 -9.91 -21.68 8.11
N GLY A 349 -9.00 -22.59 7.76
CA GLY A 349 -9.08 -23.42 6.55
C GLY A 349 -8.80 -22.67 5.24
N GLY A 350 -8.17 -21.49 5.31
CA GLY A 350 -7.80 -20.70 4.14
C GLY A 350 -6.52 -21.16 3.44
N LYS A 351 -6.27 -20.66 2.23
CA LYS A 351 -5.03 -20.91 1.48
C LYS A 351 -3.90 -20.06 2.07
N ILE A 352 -2.82 -20.71 2.53
CA ILE A 352 -1.63 -20.02 3.04
C ILE A 352 -1.05 -19.05 2.00
N ALA A 353 -0.56 -17.90 2.46
CA ALA A 353 -0.01 -16.86 1.62
C ALA A 353 1.52 -16.92 1.60
N SER A 354 2.10 -16.86 0.39
CA SER A 354 3.55 -16.67 0.24
C SER A 354 3.94 -15.24 0.62
N ALA A 355 5.13 -15.05 1.18
CA ALA A 355 5.67 -13.73 1.50
C ALA A 355 5.66 -12.76 0.29
N SER A 356 5.78 -13.31 -0.92
CA SER A 356 5.82 -12.53 -2.17
C SER A 356 4.52 -11.77 -2.46
N VAL A 357 3.36 -12.21 -1.96
CA VAL A 357 2.07 -11.53 -2.19
C VAL A 357 2.03 -10.15 -1.51
N PHE A 358 2.79 -9.98 -0.43
CA PHE A 358 2.91 -8.72 0.29
C PHE A 358 3.80 -7.71 -0.41
N ARG A 359 4.56 -8.16 -1.41
CA ARG A 359 5.47 -7.36 -2.23
C ARG A 359 6.46 -6.54 -1.38
N GLY A 360 6.95 -7.16 -0.30
CA GLY A 360 7.99 -6.61 0.57
C GLY A 360 9.31 -6.47 -0.18
N ASN A 361 10.07 -5.43 0.15
CA ASN A 361 11.41 -5.20 -0.36
C ASN A 361 12.48 -5.84 0.54
N ILE A 362 12.26 -5.81 1.85
CA ILE A 362 13.18 -6.37 2.85
C ILE A 362 12.39 -7.34 3.71
N ILE A 363 12.83 -8.60 3.76
CA ILE A 363 12.32 -9.58 4.72
C ILE A 363 13.39 -9.78 5.78
N LEU A 364 12.99 -9.58 7.04
CA LEU A 364 13.85 -9.76 8.21
C LEU A 364 13.44 -11.05 8.92
N ALA A 365 14.41 -11.78 9.47
CA ALA A 365 14.18 -12.96 10.28
C ALA A 365 15.01 -12.91 11.56
N SER A 366 14.54 -13.57 12.62
CA SER A 366 15.26 -13.70 13.88
C SER A 366 16.09 -14.99 13.90
N THR A 367 17.27 -14.97 14.55
CA THR A 367 18.03 -16.19 14.83
C THR A 367 17.50 -16.94 16.06
N GLU A 368 16.63 -16.32 16.85
CA GLU A 368 16.07 -16.95 18.05
C GLU A 368 15.00 -18.00 17.71
N SER A 369 15.05 -19.15 18.39
CA SER A 369 14.10 -20.25 18.18
C SER A 369 12.65 -19.92 18.60
N ASN A 370 12.43 -18.83 19.34
CA ASN A 370 11.12 -18.32 19.75
C ASN A 370 10.67 -17.11 18.92
N ASP A 371 10.81 -17.19 17.59
CA ASP A 371 10.48 -16.11 16.64
C ASP A 371 9.05 -15.53 16.82
N ARG A 372 8.14 -16.32 17.41
CA ARG A 372 6.77 -15.89 17.76
C ARG A 372 6.70 -14.61 18.59
N GLN A 373 7.65 -14.38 19.50
CA GLN A 373 7.62 -13.21 20.38
C GLN A 373 7.86 -11.89 19.63
N HIS A 374 8.34 -11.96 18.39
CA HIS A 374 8.63 -10.80 17.55
C HIS A 374 7.63 -10.58 16.42
N SER A 375 6.55 -11.37 16.35
CA SER A 375 5.47 -11.16 15.37
C SER A 375 4.91 -9.74 15.50
N TYR A 376 4.81 -9.03 14.38
CA TYR A 376 4.34 -7.64 14.28
C TYR A 376 5.20 -6.61 15.03
N SER A 377 6.43 -6.97 15.43
CA SER A 377 7.34 -6.03 16.10
C SER A 377 7.71 -4.84 15.21
N GLU A 378 7.68 -5.01 13.89
CA GLU A 378 7.95 -3.97 12.90
C GLU A 378 7.01 -2.76 12.98
N ASP A 379 5.80 -2.93 13.52
CA ASP A 379 4.81 -1.86 13.67
C ASP A 379 5.23 -0.81 14.72
N HIS A 380 6.16 -1.18 15.60
CA HIS A 380 6.64 -0.36 16.73
C HIS A 380 8.06 0.20 16.48
N TRP A 381 8.72 -0.20 15.40
CA TRP A 381 10.04 0.32 15.08
C TRP A 381 9.97 1.78 14.61
N ARG A 382 10.93 2.59 15.04
CA ARG A 382 11.12 3.96 14.54
C ARG A 382 12.24 4.06 13.53
N THR A 383 13.28 3.28 13.75
CA THR A 383 14.48 3.24 12.93
C THR A 383 14.90 1.80 12.77
N LEU A 384 15.32 1.44 11.56
CA LEU A 384 15.90 0.15 11.23
C LEU A 384 17.31 0.42 10.73
N ARG A 385 18.32 -0.27 11.27
CA ARG A 385 19.71 -0.16 10.79
C ARG A 385 20.14 -1.50 10.20
N ILE A 386 20.57 -1.49 8.94
CA ILE A 386 21.08 -2.67 8.23
C ILE A 386 22.48 -2.31 7.72
N GLY A 387 23.50 -2.97 8.27
CA GLY A 387 24.89 -2.61 7.98
C GLY A 387 25.18 -1.15 8.34
N SER A 388 25.65 -0.36 7.37
CA SER A 388 25.88 1.08 7.49
C SER A 388 24.65 1.95 7.29
N GLU A 389 23.59 1.41 6.67
CA GLU A 389 22.41 2.17 6.28
C GLU A 389 21.40 2.27 7.42
N THR A 390 20.88 3.47 7.63
CA THR A 390 19.84 3.74 8.64
C THR A 390 18.57 4.21 7.96
N TYR A 391 17.49 3.44 8.17
CA TYR A 391 16.16 3.71 7.65
C TYR A 391 15.29 4.29 8.76
N GLN A 392 14.43 5.24 8.39
CA GLN A 392 13.36 5.72 9.25
C GLN A 392 12.04 5.06 8.85
N MET A 393 11.33 4.51 9.84
CA MET A 393 10.02 3.93 9.62
C MET A 393 9.00 5.05 9.38
N LEU A 394 8.26 4.93 8.28
CA LEU A 394 7.30 5.94 7.81
C LEU A 394 5.85 5.61 8.21
N GLY A 395 5.61 4.47 8.84
CA GLY A 395 4.29 4.03 9.28
C GLY A 395 3.86 2.68 8.69
N SER A 396 2.77 2.14 9.22
CA SER A 396 2.22 0.83 8.83
C SER A 396 1.71 0.84 7.38
N CYS A 397 2.02 -0.20 6.61
CA CYS A 397 1.49 -0.35 5.24
C CYS A 397 0.02 -0.78 5.25
N ARG A 398 -0.86 0.03 4.65
CA ARG A 398 -2.26 -0.36 4.45
C ARG A 398 -2.34 -1.40 3.34
N ARG A 399 -2.89 -2.57 3.65
CA ARG A 399 -2.99 -3.66 2.68
C ARG A 399 -4.21 -3.48 1.79
N CYS A 400 -4.03 -3.72 0.50
CA CYS A 400 -5.11 -3.72 -0.48
C CYS A 400 -5.29 -5.13 -1.07
N HIS A 401 -6.40 -5.37 -1.77
CA HIS A 401 -6.75 -6.67 -2.37
C HIS A 401 -5.70 -7.22 -3.36
N MET A 402 -4.65 -6.44 -3.65
CA MET A 402 -3.50 -6.92 -4.39
C MET A 402 -2.81 -8.11 -3.74
N ILE A 403 -2.79 -8.20 -2.42
CA ILE A 403 -2.19 -9.32 -1.70
C ILE A 403 -2.92 -10.65 -1.95
N CYS A 404 -4.11 -10.61 -2.55
CA CYS A 404 -4.90 -11.79 -2.89
C CYS A 404 -4.63 -12.33 -4.30
N VAL A 405 -3.62 -11.80 -5.00
CA VAL A 405 -3.19 -12.35 -6.29
C VAL A 405 -2.02 -13.28 -6.05
N ASP A 406 -2.19 -14.55 -6.40
CA ASP A 406 -1.12 -15.54 -6.37
C ASP A 406 -0.01 -15.12 -7.35
N GLN A 407 1.21 -15.00 -6.84
CA GLN A 407 2.31 -14.47 -7.65
C GLN A 407 2.82 -15.46 -8.71
N ASP A 408 2.44 -16.73 -8.63
CA ASP A 408 2.91 -17.80 -9.53
C ASP A 408 1.81 -18.33 -10.44
N THR A 409 0.53 -18.22 -10.05
CA THR A 409 -0.61 -18.64 -10.90
C THR A 409 -1.44 -17.47 -11.44
N ALA A 410 -1.28 -16.26 -10.89
CA ALA A 410 -2.14 -15.10 -11.15
C ALA A 410 -3.63 -15.31 -10.80
N GLU A 411 -3.96 -16.36 -10.07
CA GLU A 411 -5.31 -16.60 -9.55
C GLU A 411 -5.62 -15.63 -8.41
N LYS A 412 -6.87 -15.18 -8.35
CA LYS A 412 -7.38 -14.37 -7.24
C LYS A 412 -7.95 -15.28 -6.16
N ASN A 413 -7.69 -14.95 -4.91
CA ASN A 413 -8.28 -15.58 -3.74
C ASN A 413 -8.77 -14.49 -2.76
N GLU A 414 -9.15 -14.87 -1.54
CA GLU A 414 -9.59 -13.93 -0.51
C GLU A 414 -8.54 -13.73 0.60
N GLU A 415 -7.67 -14.72 0.79
CA GLU A 415 -6.55 -14.66 1.72
C GLU A 415 -5.32 -13.98 1.11
N PRO A 416 -4.44 -13.36 1.88
CA PRO A 416 -4.48 -13.17 3.33
C PRO A 416 -5.35 -11.98 3.77
N PHE A 417 -6.11 -11.34 2.88
CA PHE A 417 -6.84 -10.10 3.18
C PHE A 417 -7.94 -10.30 4.22
N VAL A 418 -8.70 -11.40 4.15
CA VAL A 418 -9.76 -11.71 5.12
C VAL A 418 -9.18 -11.88 6.51
N THR A 419 -8.14 -12.69 6.65
CA THR A 419 -7.53 -12.93 7.96
C THR A 419 -6.90 -11.67 8.52
N LEU A 420 -6.19 -10.89 7.69
CA LEU A 420 -5.62 -9.61 8.10
C LEU A 420 -6.67 -8.61 8.59
N ALA A 421 -7.85 -8.56 7.98
CA ALA A 421 -8.92 -7.69 8.44
C ALA A 421 -9.42 -8.08 9.85
N LYS A 422 -9.35 -9.36 10.22
CA LYS A 422 -9.75 -9.86 11.55
C LYS A 422 -8.66 -9.71 12.60
N THR A 423 -7.41 -9.98 12.22
CA THR A 423 -6.27 -10.02 13.16
C THR A 423 -5.56 -8.67 13.29
N GLN A 424 -5.68 -7.81 12.29
CA GLN A 424 -5.17 -6.43 12.29
C GLN A 424 -6.25 -5.38 11.97
N PRO A 425 -7.41 -5.35 12.67
CA PRO A 425 -8.31 -4.21 12.59
C PRO A 425 -7.59 -3.01 13.20
N VAL A 426 -7.13 -2.07 12.36
CA VAL A 426 -6.46 -0.80 12.74
C VAL A 426 -5.87 -0.84 14.15
N GLN A 427 -4.72 -1.52 14.30
CA GLN A 427 -4.16 -1.96 15.58
C GLN A 427 -4.29 -0.94 16.72
N LYS A 428 -5.02 -1.41 17.73
CA LYS A 428 -5.07 -1.08 19.14
C LYS A 428 -4.01 -0.09 19.66
N ALA A 429 -4.46 1.09 20.10
CA ALA A 429 -3.65 2.05 20.85
C ALA A 429 -4.06 2.06 22.32
N SER A 430 -3.19 1.57 23.20
CA SER A 430 -3.31 1.68 24.64
C SER A 430 -3.23 3.15 25.09
N GLU A 431 -4.32 3.71 25.62
CA GLU A 431 -4.23 4.78 26.62
C GLU A 431 -5.14 4.47 27.81
N SER A 432 -4.49 4.28 28.96
CA SER A 432 -5.09 4.28 30.28
C SER A 432 -5.89 5.56 30.50
N VAL A 433 -7.16 5.40 30.86
CA VAL A 433 -8.08 6.47 31.28
C VAL A 433 -7.46 7.28 32.42
N GLY A 434 -6.99 8.49 32.10
CA GLY A 434 -6.76 9.54 33.09
C GLY A 434 -8.07 10.25 33.36
N SER A 435 -8.70 9.89 34.47
CA SER A 435 -9.88 10.53 35.03
C SER A 435 -9.67 12.04 35.24
N ARG A 436 -10.56 12.86 34.66
CA ARG A 436 -11.08 14.09 35.27
C ARG A 436 -12.50 14.33 34.81
#